data_AF-A0A6B3NST0-F1
#
_entry.id   AF-A0A6B3NST0-F1
#
_cell.length_a   1.000
_cell.length_b   1.000
_cell.length_c   1.000
_cell.angle_alpha   90.00
_cell.angle_beta   90.00
_cell.angle_gamma   90.00
#
_symmetry.space_group_name_H-M   'P 1'
#
loop_
_entity.id
_entity.type
_entity.pdbx_description
1 polymer ?
#
loop_
_entity_poly.entity_id
_entity_poly.type
_entity_poly.pdbx_seq_one_letter_code
_entity_poly.pdbx_strand_id
1 'polypeptide(L)'
;MPLTLQQRFGANATLSSGKLQITITDLAAVGLDITSPNADQILGSLILINQQNQPATATEDPTVGVTIADSFKTFSTRGEQSQLEYQKTVSLYVPDTTSTVDPDDLVS
;
A
#
# COMPACT_ATOMS: atom_id res chain seq x y z
N MET A 1 14.67 -9.13 6.79
CA MET A 1 15.41 -8.11 6.00
C MET A 1 14.34 -7.28 5.34
N PRO A 2 14.38 -5.96 5.45
CA PRO A 2 13.31 -5.10 4.97
C PRO A 2 13.12 -5.26 3.47
N LEU A 3 11.87 -5.11 3.02
CA LEU A 3 11.58 -4.98 1.59
C LEU A 3 12.27 -3.75 1.03
N THR A 4 12.95 -3.92 -0.10
CA THR A 4 13.48 -2.81 -0.89
C THR A 4 12.33 -1.97 -1.46
N LEU A 5 12.65 -0.72 -1.84
CA LEU A 5 11.70 0.17 -2.51
C LEU A 5 11.10 -0.49 -3.76
N GLN A 6 11.93 -1.18 -4.54
CA GLN A 6 11.50 -1.85 -5.76
C GLN A 6 10.61 -3.06 -5.49
N GLN A 7 10.89 -3.82 -4.44
CA GLN A 7 10.01 -4.91 -4.04
C GLN A 7 8.65 -4.39 -3.58
N ARG A 8 8.59 -3.22 -2.95
CA ARG A 8 7.33 -2.68 -2.43
C ARG A 8 6.48 -1.98 -3.49
N PHE A 9 7.09 -1.13 -4.32
CA PHE A 9 6.39 -0.26 -5.27
C PHE A 9 6.57 -0.61 -6.75
N GLY A 10 7.37 -1.65 -7.06
CA GLY A 10 7.63 -2.09 -8.42
C GLY A 10 9.06 -1.80 -8.90
N ALA A 11 9.49 -2.51 -9.94
CA ALA A 11 10.88 -2.54 -10.38
C ALA A 11 11.44 -1.16 -10.79
N ASN A 12 10.58 -0.24 -11.24
CA ASN A 12 11.00 1.09 -11.67
C ASN A 12 10.89 2.14 -10.56
N ALA A 13 10.59 1.75 -9.32
CA ALA A 13 10.57 2.65 -8.18
C ALA A 13 11.98 3.12 -7.82
N THR A 14 12.14 4.42 -7.64
CA THR A 14 13.43 5.04 -7.29
C THR A 14 13.28 6.09 -6.22
N LEU A 15 14.31 6.21 -5.38
CA LEU A 15 14.48 7.29 -4.42
C LEU A 15 15.80 7.98 -4.75
N SER A 16 15.72 9.21 -5.23
CA SER A 16 16.91 9.98 -5.62
C SER A 16 16.71 11.47 -5.36
N SER A 17 17.71 12.12 -4.78
CA SER A 17 17.72 13.56 -4.52
C SER A 17 16.43 14.09 -3.84
N GLY A 18 15.94 13.36 -2.83
CA GLY A 18 14.72 13.73 -2.10
C GLY A 18 13.41 13.54 -2.88
N LYS A 19 13.45 12.87 -4.03
CA LYS A 19 12.28 12.52 -4.84
C LYS A 19 12.03 11.02 -4.76
N LEU A 20 10.83 10.65 -4.32
CA LEU A 20 10.27 9.33 -4.56
C LEU A 20 9.59 9.35 -5.93
N GLN A 21 10.02 8.48 -6.83
CA GLN A 21 9.39 8.28 -8.12
C GLN A 21 8.90 6.83 -8.23
N ILE A 22 7.59 6.67 -8.41
CA ILE A 22 6.93 5.40 -8.73
C ILE A 22 6.38 5.54 -10.13
N THR A 23 6.75 4.63 -11.02
CA THR A 23 6.34 4.73 -12.43
C THR A 23 4.95 4.15 -12.58
N ILE A 24 4.06 4.84 -13.28
CA ILE A 24 2.66 4.42 -13.41
C ILE A 24 2.48 3.05 -14.08
N THR A 25 3.48 2.64 -14.88
CA THR A 25 3.54 1.30 -15.49
C THR A 25 3.70 0.20 -14.45
N ASP A 26 4.33 0.46 -13.31
CA ASP A 26 4.41 -0.52 -12.21
C ASP A 26 3.01 -0.78 -11.62
N LEU A 27 2.15 0.24 -11.58
CA LEU A 27 0.79 0.14 -11.06
C LEU A 27 -0.17 -0.57 -12.03
N ALA A 28 0.21 -0.75 -13.29
CA ALA A 28 -0.56 -1.59 -14.22
C ALA A 28 -0.62 -3.06 -13.75
N ALA A 29 0.35 -3.51 -12.95
CA ALA A 29 0.36 -4.85 -12.36
C ALA A 29 -0.86 -5.13 -11.46
N VAL A 30 -1.48 -4.08 -10.90
CA VAL A 30 -2.70 -4.16 -10.08
C VAL A 30 -3.95 -3.70 -10.82
N GLY A 31 -3.88 -3.56 -12.15
CA GLY A 31 -5.02 -3.27 -13.01
C GLY A 31 -5.32 -1.78 -13.21
N LEU A 32 -4.39 -0.88 -12.88
CA LEU A 32 -4.56 0.55 -13.20
C LEU A 32 -4.52 0.77 -14.71
N ASP A 33 -5.52 1.49 -15.24
CA ASP A 33 -5.41 2.11 -16.57
C ASP A 33 -4.47 3.32 -16.50
N ILE A 34 -3.35 3.21 -17.22
CA ILE A 34 -2.25 4.18 -17.16
C ILE A 34 -2.47 5.45 -18.01
N THR A 35 -3.55 5.52 -18.80
CA THR A 35 -3.74 6.61 -19.77
C THR A 35 -4.00 7.96 -19.12
N SER A 36 -4.85 8.01 -18.09
CA SER A 36 -5.15 9.24 -17.34
C SER A 36 -5.82 8.94 -15.99
N PRO A 37 -5.14 8.26 -15.05
CA PRO A 37 -5.76 7.94 -13.78
C PRO A 37 -5.90 9.17 -12.88
N ASN A 38 -6.98 9.21 -12.11
CA ASN A 38 -7.22 10.23 -11.09
C ASN A 38 -6.50 9.89 -9.77
N ALA A 39 -6.53 10.82 -8.82
CA ALA A 39 -5.84 10.68 -7.54
C ALA A 39 -6.30 9.44 -6.73
N ASP A 40 -7.60 9.16 -6.71
CA ASP A 40 -8.15 8.01 -5.97
C ASP A 40 -7.74 6.69 -6.62
N GLN A 41 -7.68 6.63 -7.95
CA GLN A 41 -7.19 5.47 -8.70
C GLN A 41 -5.70 5.23 -8.43
N ILE A 42 -4.89 6.30 -8.35
CA ILE A 42 -3.48 6.20 -8.00
C ILE A 42 -3.32 5.68 -6.57
N LEU A 43 -4.01 6.27 -5.60
CA LEU A 43 -3.94 5.86 -4.19
C LEU A 43 -4.42 4.41 -4.01
N GLY A 44 -5.55 4.05 -4.62
CA GLY A 44 -6.06 2.69 -4.60
C GLY A 44 -5.07 1.68 -5.18
N SER A 45 -4.41 2.03 -6.29
CA SER A 45 -3.38 1.19 -6.89
C SER A 45 -2.15 1.04 -6.00
N LEU A 46 -1.74 2.10 -5.31
CA LEU A 46 -0.65 2.02 -4.33
C LEU A 46 -0.99 1.08 -3.17
N ILE A 47 -2.23 1.11 -2.66
CA ILE A 47 -2.69 0.17 -1.64
C ILE A 47 -2.64 -1.27 -2.16
N LEU A 48 -3.16 -1.50 -3.37
CA LEU A 48 -3.21 -2.85 -3.97
C LEU A 48 -1.82 -3.40 -4.27
N ILE A 49 -0.88 -2.61 -4.79
CA ILE A 49 0.46 -3.10 -5.11
C ILE A 49 1.26 -3.43 -3.84
N ASN A 50 1.06 -2.63 -2.78
CA ASN A 50 1.64 -2.91 -1.47
C ASN A 50 1.05 -4.17 -0.84
N GLN A 51 -0.24 -4.40 -1.00
CA GLN A 51 -0.89 -5.64 -0.57
C GLN A 51 -0.40 -6.85 -1.38
N GLN A 52 -0.21 -6.71 -2.69
CA GLN A 52 0.26 -7.80 -3.55
C GLN A 52 1.71 -8.18 -3.25
N ASN A 53 2.55 -7.19 -2.95
CA ASN A 53 3.99 -7.39 -2.78
C ASN A 53 4.43 -7.66 -1.33
N GLN A 54 3.48 -7.71 -0.38
CA GLN A 54 3.82 -8.09 0.98
C GLN A 54 4.25 -9.57 1.07
N PRO A 55 5.19 -9.95 1.94
CA PRO A 55 5.59 -11.34 2.12
C PRO A 55 4.43 -12.19 2.64
N ALA A 56 4.39 -13.47 2.27
CA ALA A 56 3.35 -14.39 2.78
C ALA A 56 3.35 -14.53 4.32
N THR A 57 4.52 -14.33 4.95
CA THR A 57 4.72 -14.39 6.40
C THR A 57 4.74 -13.00 7.04
N ALA A 58 4.21 -11.97 6.38
CA ALA A 58 4.32 -10.57 6.82
C ALA A 58 3.83 -10.32 8.25
N THR A 59 2.81 -11.05 8.70
CA THR A 59 2.24 -10.91 10.06
C THR A 59 3.14 -11.49 11.16
N GLU A 60 4.08 -12.36 10.79
CA GLU A 60 5.02 -13.02 11.70
C GLU A 60 6.44 -12.46 11.57
N ASP A 61 6.69 -11.57 10.60
CA ASP A 61 8.01 -11.01 10.31
C ASP A 61 8.19 -9.67 11.04
N PRO A 62 9.07 -9.59 12.06
CA PRO A 62 9.30 -8.36 12.81
C PRO A 62 10.00 -7.26 11.98
N THR A 63 10.43 -7.56 10.76
CA THR A 63 11.02 -6.60 9.82
C THR A 63 9.99 -5.98 8.85
N VAL A 64 8.71 -6.31 8.99
CA VAL A 64 7.63 -5.73 8.18
C VAL A 64 6.85 -4.69 8.99
N GLY A 65 7.17 -3.41 8.77
CA GLY A 65 6.50 -2.30 9.47
C GLY A 65 5.08 -1.97 9.04
N VAL A 66 4.64 -2.47 7.88
CA VAL A 66 3.31 -2.18 7.34
C VAL A 66 2.72 -3.41 6.67
N THR A 67 1.51 -3.79 7.05
CA THR A 67 0.73 -4.87 6.40
C THR A 67 -0.63 -4.38 5.94
N ILE A 68 -1.14 -4.97 4.86
CA ILE A 68 -2.47 -4.66 4.31
C ILE A 68 -3.23 -5.97 4.12
N ALA A 69 -4.36 -6.11 4.81
CA ALA A 69 -5.20 -7.30 4.74
C ALA A 69 -6.57 -6.97 4.15
N ASP A 70 -7.17 -7.97 3.49
CA ASP A 70 -8.58 -7.91 3.13
C ASP A 70 -9.44 -7.98 4.40
N SER A 71 -10.53 -7.22 4.39
CA SER A 71 -11.56 -7.28 5.41
C SER A 71 -12.86 -7.75 4.74
N PHE A 72 -13.95 -6.98 4.88
CA PHE A 72 -15.23 -7.33 4.31
C PHE A 72 -15.48 -6.66 2.96
N LYS A 73 -16.34 -7.30 2.17
CA LYS A 73 -16.90 -6.76 0.94
C LYS A 73 -18.39 -6.58 1.13
N THR A 74 -18.88 -5.36 0.96
CA THR A 74 -20.27 -5.00 1.26
C THR A 74 -20.85 -4.14 0.15
N PHE A 75 -22.17 -4.12 0.03
CA PHE A 75 -22.85 -3.09 -0.76
C PHE A 75 -23.09 -1.89 0.14
N SER A 76 -22.72 -0.70 -0.35
CA SER A 76 -22.88 0.57 0.36
C SER A 76 -23.62 1.54 -0.54
N THR A 77 -24.63 2.21 0.01
CA THR A 77 -25.36 3.26 -0.72
C THR A 77 -24.72 4.60 -0.39
N ARG A 78 -24.15 5.25 -1.40
CA ARG A 78 -23.50 6.57 -1.26
C ARG A 78 -24.20 7.56 -2.17
N GLY A 79 -24.95 8.49 -1.56
CA GLY A 79 -25.91 9.31 -2.28
C GLY A 79 -27.06 8.43 -2.80
N GLU A 80 -27.29 8.46 -4.11
CA GLU A 80 -28.36 7.70 -4.77
C GLU A 80 -27.85 6.43 -5.46
N GLN A 81 -26.56 6.13 -5.35
CA GLN A 81 -25.93 5.01 -6.05
C GLN A 81 -25.59 3.88 -5.09
N SER A 82 -25.84 2.63 -5.52
CA SER A 82 -25.33 1.44 -4.86
C SER A 82 -23.93 1.14 -5.38
N GLN A 83 -22.97 1.02 -4.46
CA GLN A 83 -21.57 0.77 -4.75
C GLN A 83 -21.09 -0.48 -4.01
N LEU A 84 -20.06 -1.11 -4.56
CA LEU A 84 -19.40 -2.23 -3.93
C LEU A 84 -18.19 -1.71 -3.15
N GLU A 85 -18.26 -1.82 -1.84
CA GLU A 85 -17.21 -1.41 -0.92
C GLU A 85 -16.26 -2.59 -0.68
N TYR A 86 -14.97 -2.36 -0.89
CA TYR A 86 -13.89 -3.30 -0.57
C TYR A 86 -13.11 -2.73 0.60
N GLN A 87 -13.38 -3.22 1.81
CA GLN A 87 -12.67 -2.76 2.99
C GLN A 87 -11.29 -3.42 3.08
N LYS A 88 -10.28 -2.60 3.38
CA LYS A 88 -8.90 -3.02 3.64
C LYS A 88 -8.52 -2.62 5.05
N THR A 89 -7.78 -3.49 5.75
CA THR A 89 -7.21 -3.19 7.06
C THR A 89 -5.73 -2.91 6.88
N VAL A 90 -5.26 -1.74 7.35
CA VAL A 90 -3.85 -1.37 7.35
C VAL A 90 -3.32 -1.41 8.78
N SER A 91 -2.23 -2.12 8.99
CA SER A 91 -1.54 -2.17 10.29
C SER A 91 -0.14 -1.58 10.16
N LEU A 92 0.24 -0.76 11.14
CA LEU A 92 1.55 -0.12 11.25
C LEU A 92 2.21 -0.63 12.53
N TYR A 93 3.45 -1.08 12.43
CA TYR A 93 4.21 -1.64 13.54
C TYR A 93 5.40 -0.74 13.85
N VAL A 94 5.48 -0.29 15.10
CA VAL A 94 6.53 0.56 15.66
C VAL A 94 7.03 -0.05 16.98
N PRO A 95 8.23 0.29 17.46
CA PRO A 95 8.72 -0.15 18.77
C PRO A 95 7.80 0.27 19.92
N ASP A 96 7.72 -0.54 20.98
CA ASP A 96 6.96 -0.28 22.21
C ASP A 96 7.63 0.78 23.12
N THR A 97 8.18 1.81 22.49
CA THR A 97 8.79 2.98 23.13
C THR A 97 8.28 4.28 22.53
N THR A 98 7.55 4.22 21.42
CA THR A 98 7.01 5.38 20.71
C THR A 98 5.58 5.65 21.16
N SER A 99 5.23 6.91 21.40
CA SER A 99 3.87 7.31 21.84
C SER A 99 2.97 7.74 20.69
N THR A 100 3.52 7.92 19.50
CA THR A 100 2.82 8.34 18.27
C THR A 100 3.35 7.55 17.09
N VAL A 101 2.53 7.42 16.04
CA VAL A 101 2.99 6.85 14.78
C VAL A 101 3.83 7.90 14.05
N ASP A 102 5.16 7.72 14.07
CA ASP A 102 6.11 8.40 13.20
C ASP A 102 6.52 7.46 12.06
N PRO A 103 6.42 7.87 10.77
CA PRO A 103 6.90 7.05 9.65
C PRO A 103 8.37 6.61 9.78
N ASP A 104 9.22 7.39 10.44
CA ASP A 104 10.63 7.06 10.65
C ASP A 104 10.84 5.96 11.71
N ASP A 105 9.82 5.69 12.54
CA ASP A 105 9.83 4.67 13.59
C ASP A 105 9.24 3.32 13.13
N LEU A 106 8.76 3.21 11.89
CA LEU A 106 8.25 1.93 11.36
C LEU A 106 9.35 0.87 11.38
N VAL A 107 9.03 -0.32 11.88
CA VAL A 107 10.00 -1.42 11.92
C VAL A 107 10.40 -1.84 10.49
N SER A 108 11.69 -2.06 10.28
CA SER A 108 12.28 -2.41 8.98
C SER A 108 13.53 -3.25 9.16
#